data_AF-A0A369LMA6-F1
#
_entry.id   AF-A0A369LMA6-F1
#
_cell.length_a   1.000
_cell.length_b   1.000
_cell.length_c   1.000
_cell.angle_alpha   90.00
_cell.angle_beta   90.00
_cell.angle_gamma   90.00
#
_symmetry.space_group_name_H-M   'P 1'
#
loop_
_entity.id
_entity.type
_entity.pdbx_description
1 polymer ?
#
loop_
_entity_poly.entity_id
_entity_poly.type
_entity_poly.pdbx_seq_one_letter_code
_entity_poly.pdbx_strand_id
1 'polypeptide(L)'
;MFPQRKLSESAKAPEAFRWACRIVGIEVRPDRMIAYVEVSDERFCFATPALIADLLPRFPNILSHTCVNERGETFMSVAANTSIPHVLEHLVIDEQARLDESTSKVVFVGKTAWSNRPERKACVQVSYADEHIARQALAVAQRELNDALLARVR
;
A
#
# COMPACT_ATOMS: atom_id res chain seq x y z
N MET A 1 -44.84 26.94 22.96
CA MET A 1 -44.86 25.88 21.93
C MET A 1 -43.51 25.94 21.22
N PHE A 2 -42.54 25.15 21.66
CA PHE A 2 -41.19 25.12 21.08
C PHE A 2 -41.05 23.84 20.23
N PRO A 3 -40.46 23.90 19.02
CA PRO A 3 -40.31 22.69 18.22
C PRO A 3 -39.22 21.81 18.83
N GLN A 4 -39.57 20.56 19.12
CA GLN A 4 -38.62 19.55 19.53
C GLN A 4 -37.67 19.24 18.36
N ARG A 5 -36.36 19.44 18.56
CA ARG A 5 -35.34 18.89 17.67
C ARG A 5 -35.48 17.36 17.70
N LYS A 6 -35.77 16.75 16.54
CA LYS A 6 -35.56 15.32 16.36
C LYS A 6 -34.10 15.02 16.69
N LEU A 7 -33.89 14.21 17.72
CA LEU A 7 -32.63 13.52 17.95
C LEU A 7 -32.30 12.76 16.67
N SER A 8 -31.21 13.15 16.01
CA SER A 8 -30.70 12.41 14.87
C SER A 8 -30.42 10.99 15.33
N GLU A 9 -31.07 10.03 14.66
CA GLU A 9 -30.79 8.62 14.82
C GLU A 9 -29.27 8.42 14.76
N SER A 10 -28.73 7.81 15.81
CA SER A 10 -27.34 7.40 15.87
C SER A 10 -27.07 6.58 14.63
N ALA A 11 -26.29 7.13 13.70
CA ALA A 11 -25.88 6.44 12.49
C ALA A 11 -25.13 5.19 12.97
N LYS A 12 -25.79 4.02 12.85
CA LYS A 12 -25.10 2.73 12.99
C LYS A 12 -23.86 2.81 12.11
N ALA A 13 -22.69 2.64 12.70
CA ALA A 13 -21.43 2.62 11.97
C ALA A 13 -21.60 1.64 10.78
N PRO A 14 -21.40 2.09 9.53
CA PRO A 14 -21.59 1.23 8.37
C PRO A 14 -20.70 0.01 8.51
N GLU A 15 -21.23 -1.14 8.10
CA GLU A 15 -20.58 -2.45 8.13
C GLU A 15 -19.11 -2.32 7.69
N ALA A 16 -18.21 -2.37 8.68
CA ALA A 16 -16.89 -1.79 8.59
C ALA A 16 -16.05 -2.45 7.49
N PHE A 17 -15.26 -1.64 6.78
CA PHE A 17 -14.36 -2.05 5.70
C PHE A 17 -13.66 -3.38 6.00
N ARG A 18 -14.01 -4.43 5.25
CA ARG A 18 -13.34 -5.75 5.37
C ARG A 18 -11.92 -5.74 4.81
N TRP A 19 -11.60 -4.76 3.96
CA TRP A 19 -10.30 -4.53 3.33
C TRP A 19 -10.20 -3.08 2.85
N ALA A 20 -9.00 -2.51 2.86
CA ALA A 20 -8.71 -1.18 2.33
C ALA A 20 -8.05 -1.26 0.94
N CYS A 21 -7.11 -2.19 0.79
CA CYS A 21 -6.36 -2.45 -0.44
C CYS A 21 -6.30 -3.97 -0.70
N ARG A 22 -6.57 -4.41 -1.92
CA ARG A 22 -6.59 -5.85 -2.28
C ARG A 22 -5.92 -6.10 -3.62
N ILE A 23 -5.05 -7.10 -3.66
CA ILE A 23 -4.54 -7.70 -4.89
C ILE A 23 -5.62 -8.65 -5.44
N VAL A 24 -6.11 -8.37 -6.65
CA VAL A 24 -7.16 -9.16 -7.33
C VAL A 24 -6.61 -10.13 -8.37
N GLY A 25 -5.36 -9.96 -8.77
CA GLY A 25 -4.69 -10.85 -9.70
C GLY A 25 -3.19 -10.60 -9.71
N ILE A 26 -2.44 -11.63 -10.07
CA ILE A 26 -0.98 -11.57 -10.21
C ILE A 26 -0.61 -12.17 -11.57
N GLU A 27 0.17 -11.42 -12.33
CA GLU A 27 0.82 -11.88 -13.55
C GLU A 27 2.33 -11.96 -13.30
N VAL A 28 2.94 -13.09 -13.65
CA VAL A 28 4.39 -13.28 -13.53
C VAL A 28 5.03 -13.19 -14.91
N ARG A 29 6.09 -12.38 -14.99
CA ARG A 29 6.96 -12.22 -16.16
C ARG A 29 8.40 -12.53 -15.75
N PRO A 30 9.29 -12.90 -16.69
CA PRO A 30 10.66 -13.30 -16.37
C PRO A 30 11.45 -12.29 -15.51
N ASP A 31 11.15 -11.00 -15.63
CA ASP A 31 11.87 -9.90 -14.97
C ASP A 31 11.04 -9.14 -13.92
N ARG A 32 9.74 -9.43 -13.81
CA ARG A 32 8.83 -8.71 -12.90
C ARG A 32 7.56 -9.48 -12.60
N MET A 33 7.00 -9.19 -11.43
CA MET A 33 5.66 -9.59 -11.07
C MET A 33 4.75 -8.37 -11.10
N ILE A 34 3.55 -8.52 -11.66
CA ILE A 34 2.55 -7.47 -11.80
C ILE A 34 1.34 -7.86 -10.94
N ALA A 35 1.08 -7.07 -9.90
CA ALA A 35 -0.09 -7.18 -9.06
C ALA A 35 -1.15 -6.17 -9.50
N TYR A 36 -2.37 -6.66 -9.78
CA TYR A 36 -3.54 -5.82 -10.02
C TYR A 36 -4.20 -5.51 -8.69
N VAL A 37 -4.36 -4.22 -8.38
CA VAL A 37 -4.74 -3.74 -7.05
C VAL A 37 -6.04 -2.94 -7.14
N GLU A 38 -6.94 -3.19 -6.19
CA GLU A 38 -8.16 -2.41 -5.96
C GLU A 38 -8.09 -1.73 -4.59
N VAL A 39 -8.59 -0.50 -4.51
CA VAL A 39 -8.76 0.25 -3.25
C VAL A 39 -10.26 0.47 -2.97
N SER A 40 -10.70 0.11 -1.76
CA SER A 40 -12.13 -0.03 -1.47
C SER A 40 -12.88 1.29 -1.39
N ASP A 41 -12.25 2.35 -0.88
CA ASP A 41 -12.87 3.66 -0.63
C ASP A 41 -11.88 4.80 -0.95
N GLU A 42 -12.40 5.97 -1.31
CA GLU A 42 -11.59 7.15 -1.64
C GLU A 42 -10.70 7.58 -0.47
N ARG A 43 -11.12 7.35 0.77
CA ARG A 43 -10.33 7.60 1.98
C ARG A 43 -9.05 6.78 2.07
N PHE A 44 -8.98 5.66 1.34
CA PHE A 44 -7.80 4.80 1.26
C PHE A 44 -7.02 5.01 -0.05
N CYS A 45 -7.29 6.05 -0.84
CA CYS A 45 -6.53 6.28 -2.08
C CYS A 45 -5.13 6.81 -1.82
N PHE A 46 -4.93 7.56 -0.73
CA PHE A 46 -3.67 8.23 -0.42
C PHE A 46 -3.19 7.92 1.00
N ALA A 47 -1.87 7.82 1.12
CA ALA A 47 -1.18 7.74 2.38
C ALA A 47 -1.32 9.04 3.17
N THR A 48 -1.17 8.92 4.48
CA THR A 48 -1.12 10.05 5.42
C THR A 48 0.16 9.95 6.25
N PRO A 49 0.65 11.05 6.86
CA PRO A 49 1.80 10.97 7.77
C PRO A 49 1.62 9.92 8.87
N ALA A 50 0.40 9.83 9.40
CA ALA A 50 0.07 8.93 10.49
C ALA A 50 0.11 7.46 10.04
N LEU A 51 -0.40 7.15 8.83
CA LEU A 51 -0.25 5.81 8.24
C LEU A 51 1.23 5.41 8.10
N ILE A 52 2.06 6.32 7.59
CA ILE A 52 3.50 6.04 7.42
C ILE A 52 4.15 5.77 8.76
N ALA A 53 3.83 6.56 9.79
CA ALA A 53 4.33 6.34 11.15
C ALA A 53 3.99 4.95 11.70
N ASP A 54 2.79 4.42 11.40
CA ASP A 54 2.39 3.06 11.84
C ASP A 54 3.15 1.95 11.11
N LEU A 55 3.61 2.19 9.88
CA LEU A 55 4.35 1.21 9.08
C LEU A 55 5.83 1.15 9.45
N LEU A 56 6.42 2.25 9.93
CA LEU A 56 7.86 2.34 10.23
C LEU A 56 8.40 1.29 11.21
N PRO A 57 7.69 0.88 12.28
CA PRO A 57 8.17 -0.19 13.16
C PRO A 57 8.44 -1.51 12.44
N ARG A 58 7.67 -1.82 11.38
CA ARG A 58 7.83 -3.06 10.60
C ARG A 58 8.71 -2.88 9.35
N PHE A 59 8.76 -1.67 8.81
CA PHE A 59 9.48 -1.31 7.59
C PHE A 59 10.39 -0.09 7.85
N PRO A 60 11.43 -0.23 8.69
CA PRO A 60 12.22 0.91 9.18
C PRO A 60 13.02 1.63 8.09
N ASN A 61 13.28 0.97 6.96
CA ASN A 61 14.12 1.50 5.89
C ASN A 61 13.31 2.09 4.72
N ILE A 62 11.98 1.98 4.73
CA ILE A 62 11.13 2.31 3.57
C ILE A 62 11.29 3.76 3.09
N LEU A 63 11.54 4.70 4.01
CA LEU A 63 11.71 6.12 3.67
C LEU A 63 13.00 6.41 2.93
N SER A 64 14.02 5.57 3.12
CA SER A 64 15.33 5.69 2.50
C SER A 64 15.36 5.10 1.09
N HIS A 65 14.28 4.45 0.64
CA HIS A 65 14.20 3.93 -0.72
C HIS A 65 14.32 5.05 -1.74
N THR A 66 15.20 4.88 -2.73
CA THR A 66 15.23 5.76 -3.90
C THR A 66 13.88 5.67 -4.62
N CYS A 67 13.30 6.81 -4.94
CA CYS A 67 11.99 6.91 -5.57
C CYS A 67 12.03 8.02 -6.61
N VAL A 68 11.71 7.69 -7.87
CA VAL A 68 11.58 8.71 -8.93
C VAL A 68 10.26 9.44 -8.73
N ASN A 69 10.34 10.69 -8.30
CA ASN A 69 9.17 11.54 -8.06
C ASN A 69 9.53 13.03 -8.25
N GLU A 70 8.54 13.92 -8.14
CA GLU A 70 8.70 15.36 -8.39
C GLU A 70 9.21 16.17 -7.19
N ARG A 71 9.35 15.56 -6.00
CA ARG A 71 9.63 16.27 -4.73
C ARG A 71 11.02 16.01 -4.16
N GLY A 72 11.63 14.88 -4.47
CA GLY A 72 12.97 14.52 -4.00
C GLY A 72 13.40 13.13 -4.46
N GLU A 73 14.62 12.73 -4.13
CA GLU A 73 15.21 11.48 -4.62
C GLU A 73 14.75 10.23 -3.87
N THR A 74 14.13 10.40 -2.70
CA THR A 74 13.71 9.31 -1.82
C THR A 74 12.21 9.26 -1.63
N PHE A 75 11.71 8.08 -1.25
CA PHE A 75 10.30 7.86 -0.94
C PHE A 75 9.82 8.77 0.20
N MET A 76 10.70 9.12 1.16
CA MET A 76 10.40 10.08 2.23
C MET A 76 9.74 11.37 1.74
N SER A 77 10.18 11.89 0.58
CA SER A 77 9.69 13.17 0.02
C SER A 77 8.20 13.14 -0.38
N VAL A 78 7.64 11.95 -0.59
CA VAL A 78 6.26 11.74 -1.04
C VAL A 78 5.44 10.82 -0.14
N ALA A 79 6.07 10.06 0.77
CA ALA A 79 5.45 8.97 1.53
C ALA A 79 4.14 9.37 2.22
N ALA A 80 4.09 10.57 2.79
CA ALA A 80 2.94 11.07 3.54
C ALA A 80 1.77 11.58 2.68
N ASN A 81 1.91 11.61 1.35
CA ASN A 81 0.90 12.10 0.41
C ASN A 81 1.09 11.46 -0.98
N THR A 82 1.23 10.13 -1.02
CA THR A 82 1.30 9.35 -2.26
C THR A 82 0.19 8.30 -2.29
N SER A 83 -0.04 7.68 -3.44
CA SER A 83 -1.11 6.69 -3.58
C SER A 83 -0.83 5.44 -2.73
N ILE A 84 -1.87 4.83 -2.17
CA ILE A 84 -1.72 3.57 -1.41
C ILE A 84 -1.11 2.42 -2.22
N PRO A 85 -1.42 2.23 -3.52
CA PRO A 85 -0.68 1.28 -4.35
C PRO A 85 0.84 1.55 -4.43
N HIS A 86 1.27 2.82 -4.37
CA HIS A 86 2.69 3.17 -4.39
C HIS A 86 3.36 2.88 -3.04
N VAL A 87 2.65 3.05 -1.92
CA VAL A 87 3.12 2.53 -0.63
C VAL A 87 3.29 1.02 -0.68
N LEU A 88 2.30 0.30 -1.24
CA LEU A 88 2.36 -1.16 -1.40
C LEU A 88 3.60 -1.59 -2.19
N GLU A 89 3.93 -0.93 -3.29
CA GLU A 89 5.16 -1.18 -4.05
C GLU A 89 6.42 -1.14 -3.17
N HIS A 90 6.60 -0.05 -2.42
CA HIS A 90 7.79 0.10 -1.58
C HIS A 90 7.82 -0.91 -0.42
N LEU A 91 6.66 -1.28 0.15
CA LEU A 91 6.57 -2.34 1.17
C LEU A 91 6.97 -3.71 0.62
N VAL A 92 6.58 -4.02 -0.61
CA VAL A 92 6.95 -5.28 -1.28
C VAL A 92 8.45 -5.32 -1.54
N ILE A 93 9.03 -4.21 -2.01
CA ILE A 93 10.49 -4.09 -2.22
C ILE A 93 11.25 -4.26 -0.90
N ASP A 94 10.82 -3.59 0.18
CA ASP A 94 11.47 -3.70 1.50
C ASP A 94 11.41 -5.13 2.03
N GLU A 95 10.25 -5.78 1.91
CA GLU A 95 10.06 -7.14 2.39
C GLU A 95 10.82 -8.18 1.54
N GLN A 96 10.92 -7.98 0.22
CA GLN A 96 11.79 -8.81 -0.62
C GLN A 96 13.25 -8.68 -0.18
N ALA A 97 13.74 -7.46 0.00
CA ALA A 97 15.11 -7.23 0.46
C ALA A 97 15.39 -7.81 1.85
N ARG A 98 14.38 -7.87 2.72
CA ARG A 98 14.48 -8.47 4.06
C ARG A 98 14.48 -10.01 4.03
N LEU A 99 13.75 -10.61 3.08
CA LEU A 99 13.62 -12.06 2.93
C LEU A 99 14.71 -12.67 2.05
N ASP A 100 15.34 -11.87 1.20
CA ASP A 100 16.44 -12.31 0.35
C ASP A 100 17.70 -12.56 1.21
N GLU A 101 17.98 -13.83 1.48
CA GLU A 101 19.17 -14.28 2.20
C GLU A 101 20.40 -14.41 1.29
N SER A 102 20.30 -14.04 0.01
CA SER A 102 21.41 -14.18 -0.93
C SER A 102 22.56 -13.22 -0.62
N THR A 103 23.79 -13.68 -0.87
CA THR A 103 25.00 -12.86 -0.70
C THR A 103 25.17 -11.84 -1.83
N SER A 104 24.42 -12.00 -2.91
CA SER A 104 24.31 -11.03 -4.00
C SER A 104 23.45 -9.84 -3.57
N LYS A 105 23.99 -8.62 -3.65
CA LYS A 105 23.21 -7.40 -3.47
C LYS A 105 22.26 -7.22 -4.65
N VAL A 106 21.13 -7.91 -4.63
CA VAL A 106 20.05 -7.72 -5.61
C VAL A 106 19.43 -6.35 -5.37
N VAL A 107 19.30 -5.57 -6.44
CA VAL A 107 18.57 -4.31 -6.43
C VAL A 107 17.17 -4.57 -6.96
N PHE A 108 16.17 -4.44 -6.09
CA PHE A 108 14.77 -4.52 -6.47
C PHE A 108 14.28 -3.15 -6.94
N VAL A 109 13.54 -3.14 -8.05
CA VAL A 109 12.93 -1.94 -8.63
C VAL A 109 11.45 -2.17 -8.79
N GLY A 110 10.67 -1.11 -8.69
CA GLY A 110 9.23 -1.17 -8.86
C GLY A 110 8.69 -0.07 -9.75
N LYS A 111 7.40 -0.20 -10.08
CA LYS A 111 6.62 0.82 -10.74
C LYS A 111 5.15 0.68 -10.37
N THR A 112 4.55 1.79 -9.98
CA THR A 112 3.11 1.88 -9.73
C THR A 112 2.44 2.84 -10.69
N ALA A 113 1.24 2.48 -11.15
CA ALA A 113 0.35 3.41 -11.83
C ALA A 113 -1.11 3.05 -11.55
N TRP A 114 -1.98 4.06 -11.52
CA TRP A 114 -3.43 3.82 -11.65
C TRP A 114 -3.71 3.29 -13.05
N SER A 115 -4.37 2.13 -13.13
CA SER A 115 -4.89 1.58 -14.39
C SER A 115 -6.27 2.12 -14.70
N ASN A 116 -7.07 2.43 -13.66
CA ASN A 116 -8.33 3.16 -13.75
C ASN A 116 -8.58 3.90 -12.42
N ARG A 117 -8.30 5.21 -12.40
CA ARG A 117 -8.40 6.03 -11.18
C ARG A 117 -9.84 6.21 -10.66
N PRO A 118 -10.87 6.48 -11.49
CA PRO A 118 -12.26 6.52 -11.04
C PRO A 118 -12.73 5.23 -10.35
N GLU A 119 -12.28 4.07 -10.86
CA GLU A 119 -12.59 2.76 -10.27
C GLU A 119 -11.60 2.34 -9.16
N ARG A 120 -10.61 3.19 -8.84
CA ARG A 120 -9.57 2.91 -7.84
C ARG A 120 -8.81 1.60 -8.10
N LYS A 121 -8.51 1.35 -9.38
CA LYS A 121 -7.71 0.22 -9.85
C LYS A 121 -6.30 0.68 -10.22
N ALA A 122 -5.30 -0.05 -9.75
CA ALA A 122 -3.90 0.21 -10.01
C ALA A 122 -3.16 -1.06 -10.41
N CYS A 123 -1.97 -0.88 -10.98
CA CYS A 123 -1.00 -1.93 -11.21
C CYS A 123 0.26 -1.60 -10.40
N VAL A 124 0.73 -2.57 -9.63
CA VAL A 124 2.01 -2.53 -8.92
C VAL A 124 2.93 -3.56 -9.57
N GLN A 125 4.07 -3.11 -10.08
CA GLN A 125 5.07 -3.97 -10.70
C GLN A 125 6.31 -3.96 -9.81
N VAL A 126 6.89 -5.14 -9.56
CA VAL A 126 8.15 -5.29 -8.83
C VAL A 126 9.04 -6.28 -9.56
N SER A 127 10.33 -5.97 -9.69
CA SER A 127 11.32 -6.99 -10.03
C SER A 127 11.48 -7.97 -8.87
N TYR A 128 11.96 -9.17 -9.18
CA TYR A 128 12.21 -10.22 -8.20
C TYR A 128 13.40 -11.08 -8.62
N ALA A 129 14.06 -11.70 -7.63
CA ALA A 129 15.07 -12.73 -7.85
C ALA A 129 14.47 -14.13 -7.66
N ASP A 130 13.57 -14.28 -6.69
CA ASP A 130 12.81 -15.51 -6.42
C ASP A 130 11.31 -15.19 -6.39
N GLU A 131 10.54 -15.89 -7.22
CA GLU A 131 9.09 -15.70 -7.32
C GLU A 131 8.35 -16.00 -6.00
N HIS A 132 8.80 -17.02 -5.25
CA HIS A 132 8.17 -17.40 -3.99
C HIS A 132 8.36 -16.31 -2.94
N ILE A 133 9.57 -15.75 -2.85
CA ILE A 133 9.87 -14.61 -1.97
C ILE A 133 9.00 -13.42 -2.38
N ALA A 134 8.90 -13.12 -3.67
CA ALA A 134 8.11 -11.99 -4.15
C ALA A 134 6.62 -12.14 -3.82
N ARG A 135 6.04 -13.34 -4.01
CA ARG A 135 4.65 -13.62 -3.63
C ARG A 135 4.42 -13.53 -2.13
N GLN A 136 5.34 -14.03 -1.32
CA GLN A 136 5.29 -13.88 0.13
C GLN A 136 5.35 -12.41 0.55
N ALA A 137 6.25 -11.64 -0.06
CA ALA A 137 6.40 -10.21 0.19
C ALA A 137 5.11 -9.44 -0.15
N LEU A 138 4.47 -9.74 -1.29
CA LEU A 138 3.14 -9.18 -1.62
C LEU A 138 2.09 -9.46 -0.56
N ALA A 139 1.99 -10.71 -0.12
CA ALA A 139 0.99 -11.11 0.87
C ALA A 139 1.22 -10.43 2.24
N VAL A 140 2.47 -10.34 2.68
CA VAL A 140 2.86 -9.63 3.91
C VAL A 140 2.57 -8.14 3.78
N ALA A 141 3.09 -7.49 2.73
CA ALA A 141 2.92 -6.06 2.51
C ALA A 141 1.43 -5.65 2.45
N GLN A 142 0.59 -6.41 1.73
CA GLN A 142 -0.85 -6.14 1.68
C GLN A 142 -1.51 -6.27 3.06
N ARG A 143 -1.13 -7.29 3.85
CA ARG A 143 -1.70 -7.50 5.18
C ARG A 143 -1.33 -6.34 6.11
N GLU A 144 -0.05 -6.03 6.25
CA GLU A 144 0.41 -4.95 7.15
C GLU A 144 -0.20 -3.59 6.75
N LEU A 145 -0.28 -3.31 5.44
CA LEU A 145 -0.91 -2.11 4.92
C LEU A 145 -2.40 -2.04 5.26
N ASN A 146 -3.14 -3.15 5.12
CA ASN A 146 -4.54 -3.20 5.50
C ASN A 146 -4.72 -3.04 7.01
N ASP A 147 -3.91 -3.69 7.83
CA ASP A 147 -4.02 -3.59 9.28
C ASP A 147 -3.81 -2.14 9.75
N ALA A 148 -2.81 -1.45 9.21
CA ALA A 148 -2.56 -0.04 9.49
C ALA A 148 -3.68 0.89 8.99
N LEU A 149 -4.22 0.65 7.79
CA LEU A 149 -5.33 1.45 7.24
C LEU A 149 -6.64 1.24 8.01
N LEU A 150 -6.95 -0.01 8.35
CA LEU A 150 -8.21 -0.38 9.00
C LEU A 150 -8.24 -0.04 10.48
N ALA A 151 -7.09 -0.03 11.16
CA ALA A 151 -6.98 0.44 12.54
C ALA A 151 -7.43 1.91 12.70
N ARG A 152 -7.47 2.69 11.61
CA ARG A 152 -7.80 4.12 11.60
C ARG A 152 -9.26 4.44 11.33
N VAL A 153 -10.07 3.42 11.01
CA VAL A 153 -11.51 3.56 10.73
C VAL A 153 -12.38 2.77 11.70
N ARG A 154 -11.76 2.08 12.65
CA ARG A 154 -12.41 1.33 13.73
C ARG A 154 -12.64 2.20 14.95
#